data_AF-H2J906-F1
#
_entry.id   AF-H2J906-F1
#
_cell.length_a   1.000
_cell.length_b   1.000
_cell.length_c   1.000
_cell.angle_alpha   90.00
_cell.angle_beta   90.00
_cell.angle_gamma   90.00
#
_symmetry.space_group_name_H-M   'P 1'
#
loop_
_entity.id
_entity.type
_entity.pdbx_description
1 polymer ?
#
loop_
_entity_poly.entity_id
_entity_poly.type
_entity_poly.pdbx_seq_one_letter_code
_entity_poly.pdbx_strand_id
1 'polypeptide(L)'
;MIKEELSQIIKLKKEIKQLNEKLQELSYGDNETIVTDKVRGSMAQFPYLPKSFTITGREEMSEECIKERNEIGVRIRIKTQSLMGKINKTYEFIESIEDSTVRQIMVYRYIDGLTWEQTGECMSYSWETVRKKHDKFLKTIPTNTSIYDVK
;
A
#
# COMPACT_ATOMS: atom_id res chain seq x y z
N MET A 1 -20.02 6.33 8.60
CA MET A 1 -19.47 6.97 7.39
C MET A 1 -18.06 7.52 7.60
N ILE A 2 -17.83 8.73 8.12
CA ILE A 2 -16.47 9.33 8.21
C ILE A 2 -15.44 8.45 8.90
N LYS A 3 -15.76 7.88 10.06
CA LYS A 3 -14.83 7.00 10.80
C LYS A 3 -14.42 5.78 9.99
N GLU A 4 -15.32 5.25 9.16
CA GLU A 4 -15.05 4.11 8.29
C GLU A 4 -14.15 4.52 7.13
N GLU A 5 -14.43 5.67 6.51
CA GLU A 5 -13.61 6.25 5.45
C GLU A 5 -12.18 6.55 5.94
N LEU A 6 -12.03 7.17 7.12
CA LEU A 6 -10.73 7.42 7.74
C LEU A 6 -9.97 6.12 8.04
N SER A 7 -10.66 5.10 8.56
CA SER A 7 -10.06 3.79 8.85
C SER A 7 -9.61 3.05 7.58
N GLN A 8 -10.28 3.28 6.45
CA GLN A 8 -9.91 2.66 5.17
C GLN A 8 -8.56 3.15 4.65
N ILE A 9 -8.11 4.35 5.00
CA ILE A 9 -6.87 4.95 4.47
C ILE A 9 -5.64 4.08 4.70
N ILE A 10 -5.51 3.51 5.89
CA ILE A 10 -4.36 2.63 6.21
C ILE A 10 -4.36 1.42 5.26
N LYS A 11 -5.55 0.87 4.96
CA LYS A 11 -5.71 -0.23 4.01
C LYS A 11 -5.38 0.22 2.58
N LEU A 12 -5.84 1.42 2.17
CA LEU A 12 -5.54 1.98 0.84
C LEU A 12 -4.04 2.24 0.65
N LYS A 13 -3.34 2.77 1.66
CA LYS A 13 -1.88 2.94 1.63
C LYS A 13 -1.16 1.61 1.46
N LYS A 14 -1.61 0.58 2.18
CA LYS A 14 -1.06 -0.78 2.04
C LYS A 14 -1.33 -1.36 0.66
N GLU A 15 -2.52 -1.14 0.10
CA GLU A 15 -2.87 -1.57 -1.26
C GLU A 15 -2.00 -0.87 -2.31
N ILE A 16 -1.79 0.45 -2.21
CA ILE A 16 -0.88 1.19 -3.08
C ILE A 16 0.54 0.62 -3.00
N LYS A 17 1.03 0.31 -1.80
CA LYS A 17 2.34 -0.30 -1.63
C LYS A 17 2.44 -1.63 -2.40
N GLN A 18 1.44 -2.50 -2.27
CA GLN A 18 1.38 -3.78 -2.99
C GLN A 18 1.27 -3.60 -4.52
N LEU A 19 0.53 -2.58 -4.98
CA LEU A 19 0.43 -2.26 -6.40
C LEU A 19 1.76 -1.76 -6.97
N ASN A 20 2.50 -0.95 -6.20
CA ASN A 20 3.83 -0.49 -6.58
C ASN A 20 4.85 -1.63 -6.60
N GLU A 21 4.82 -2.54 -5.62
CA GLU A 21 5.65 -3.75 -5.61
C GLU A 21 5.38 -4.61 -6.86
N LYS A 22 4.11 -4.85 -7.21
CA LYS A 22 3.74 -5.55 -8.45
C LYS A 22 4.22 -4.83 -9.70
N LEU A 23 4.15 -3.50 -9.73
CA LEU A 23 4.64 -2.71 -10.86
C LEU A 23 6.17 -2.83 -10.99
N GLN A 24 6.90 -2.90 -9.87
CA GLN A 24 8.33 -3.13 -9.86
C GLN A 24 8.68 -4.54 -10.38
N GLU A 25 7.96 -5.57 -9.94
CA GLU A 25 8.09 -6.93 -10.48
C GLU A 25 7.81 -6.97 -11.99
N LEU A 26 6.77 -6.26 -12.44
CA LEU A 26 6.43 -6.02 -13.85
C LEU A 26 7.38 -5.06 -14.57
N SER A 27 8.42 -4.54 -13.92
CA SER A 27 9.47 -3.72 -14.57
C SER A 27 10.83 -4.40 -14.53
N TYR A 28 10.93 -5.57 -13.90
CA TYR A 28 12.20 -6.30 -13.83
C TYR A 28 12.51 -6.91 -15.21
N GLY A 29 13.74 -6.68 -15.72
CA GLY A 29 14.22 -7.20 -17.01
C GLY A 29 13.31 -6.80 -18.17
N ASP A 30 13.34 -5.53 -18.59
CA ASP A 30 12.27 -4.89 -19.39
C ASP A 30 11.82 -5.65 -20.65
N ASN A 31 12.66 -6.50 -21.27
CA ASN A 31 12.24 -7.44 -22.32
C ASN A 31 12.64 -8.91 -22.05
N GLU A 32 13.11 -9.28 -20.86
CA GLU A 32 13.62 -10.62 -20.56
C GLU A 32 12.81 -11.30 -19.45
N THR A 33 12.48 -12.57 -19.61
CA THR A 33 11.90 -13.41 -18.55
C THR A 33 12.89 -14.44 -18.04
N ILE A 34 12.75 -14.81 -16.77
CA ILE A 34 13.54 -15.88 -16.17
C ILE A 34 12.83 -17.20 -16.47
N VAL A 35 13.48 -18.06 -17.25
CA VAL A 35 13.00 -19.41 -17.54
C VAL A 35 13.79 -20.39 -16.70
N THR A 36 13.08 -21.33 -16.08
CA THR A 36 13.70 -22.41 -15.31
C THR A 36 13.39 -23.75 -15.95
N ASP A 37 14.43 -24.55 -16.17
CA ASP A 37 14.29 -25.92 -16.64
C ASP A 37 14.93 -26.89 -15.63
N LYS A 38 14.40 -28.11 -15.56
CA LYS A 38 14.84 -29.14 -14.62
C LYS A 38 15.41 -30.32 -15.38
N VAL A 39 16.74 -30.43 -15.33
CA VAL A 39 17.47 -31.53 -15.98
C VAL A 39 17.85 -32.60 -14.96
N ARG A 40 18.00 -33.84 -15.43
CA ARG A 40 18.55 -34.94 -14.62
C ARG A 40 20.02 -35.12 -14.96
N GLY A 41 20.85 -35.24 -13.94
CA GLY A 41 22.26 -35.57 -14.06
C GLY A 41 22.70 -36.48 -12.92
N SER A 42 24.00 -36.71 -12.81
CA SER A 42 24.60 -37.44 -11.69
C SER A 42 25.31 -36.46 -10.75
N MET A 43 25.49 -36.87 -9.49
CA MET A 43 26.35 -36.15 -8.55
C MET A 43 27.78 -36.07 -9.10
N ALA A 44 28.50 -34.98 -8.84
CA ALA A 44 29.86 -34.79 -9.37
C ALA A 44 30.91 -35.74 -8.76
N GLN A 45 30.62 -36.36 -7.62
CA GLN A 45 31.53 -37.29 -6.93
C GLN A 45 30.94 -38.69 -6.85
N PHE A 46 31.84 -39.69 -6.83
CA PHE A 46 31.49 -41.09 -6.62
C PHE A 46 30.64 -41.24 -5.34
N PRO A 47 29.51 -41.98 -5.37
CA PRO A 47 29.11 -42.97 -6.38
C PRO A 47 28.19 -42.46 -7.51
N TYR A 48 28.24 -41.17 -7.86
CA TYR A 48 27.53 -40.58 -9.02
C TYR A 48 26.01 -40.82 -9.03
N LEU A 49 25.37 -40.75 -7.87
CA LEU A 49 23.93 -40.98 -7.75
C LEU A 49 23.11 -39.99 -8.60
N PRO A 50 21.96 -40.42 -9.16
CA PRO A 50 21.12 -39.56 -9.97
C PRO A 50 20.56 -38.41 -9.12
N LYS A 51 20.67 -37.17 -9.63
CA LYS A 51 20.17 -35.95 -9.00
C LYS A 51 19.51 -35.06 -10.06
N SER A 52 18.46 -34.36 -9.65
CA SER A 52 17.86 -33.31 -10.50
C SER A 52 18.54 -31.97 -10.22
N PHE A 53 18.85 -31.24 -11.29
CA PHE A 53 19.41 -29.89 -11.24
C PHE A 53 18.41 -28.92 -11.86
N THR A 54 18.25 -27.76 -11.25
CA THR A 54 17.46 -26.66 -11.81
C THR A 54 18.39 -25.68 -12.47
N ILE A 55 18.21 -25.44 -13.76
CA ILE A 55 18.93 -24.44 -14.55
C ILE A 55 18.00 -23.25 -14.71
N THR A 56 18.54 -22.05 -14.50
CA THR A 56 17.82 -20.78 -14.70
C THR A 56 18.51 -20.01 -15.82
N GLY A 57 17.76 -19.57 -16.83
CA GLY A 57 18.24 -18.72 -17.93
C GLY A 57 17.37 -17.48 -18.11
N ARG A 58 17.77 -16.59 -19.02
CA ARG A 58 16.96 -15.45 -19.48
C ARG A 58 16.57 -15.66 -20.94
N GLU A 59 15.32 -15.41 -21.24
CA GLU A 59 14.77 -15.47 -22.61
C GLU A 59 14.12 -14.13 -22.94
N GLU A 60 14.31 -13.67 -24.18
CA GLU A 60 13.65 -12.45 -24.66
C GLU A 60 12.16 -12.71 -24.85
N MET A 61 11.35 -11.79 -24.34
CA MET A 61 9.90 -11.86 -24.35
C MET A 61 9.36 -11.57 -25.75
N SER A 62 8.30 -12.28 -26.12
CA SER A 62 7.58 -11.96 -27.36
C SER A 62 6.91 -10.58 -27.28
N GLU A 63 6.72 -9.94 -28.43
CA GLU A 63 6.04 -8.63 -28.53
C GLU A 63 4.64 -8.65 -27.90
N GLU A 64 3.92 -9.76 -28.05
CA GLU A 64 2.60 -9.96 -27.46
C GLU A 64 2.66 -9.94 -25.93
N CYS A 65 3.62 -10.65 -25.33
CA CYS A 65 3.79 -10.66 -23.87
C CYS A 65 4.21 -9.29 -23.33
N ILE A 66 5.05 -8.55 -24.05
CA ILE A 66 5.44 -7.17 -23.70
C ILE A 66 4.20 -6.26 -23.71
N LYS A 67 3.35 -6.39 -24.74
CA LYS A 67 2.12 -5.61 -24.84
C LYS A 67 1.15 -5.88 -23.68
N GLU A 68 0.88 -7.14 -23.37
CA GLU A 68 0.00 -7.52 -22.24
C GLU A 68 0.54 -7.00 -20.89
N ARG A 69 1.86 -7.15 -20.66
CA ARG A 69 2.55 -6.60 -19.49
C ARG A 69 2.35 -5.10 -19.36
N ASN A 70 2.52 -4.36 -20.46
CA ASN A 70 2.32 -2.91 -20.48
C ASN A 70 0.87 -2.53 -20.18
N GLU A 71 -0.11 -3.23 -20.75
CA GLU A 71 -1.54 -3.01 -20.46
C GLU A 71 -1.88 -3.26 -18.98
N ILE A 72 -1.30 -4.30 -18.37
CA ILE A 72 -1.42 -4.55 -16.93
C ILE A 72 -0.79 -3.39 -16.14
N GLY A 73 0.41 -2.95 -16.52
CA GLY A 73 1.10 -1.82 -15.89
C GLY A 73 0.28 -0.54 -15.92
N VAL A 74 -0.35 -0.22 -17.07
CA VAL A 74 -1.25 0.94 -17.21
C VAL A 74 -2.46 0.82 -16.28
N ARG A 75 -3.11 -0.36 -16.21
CA ARG A 75 -4.23 -0.59 -15.29
C ARG A 75 -3.84 -0.39 -13.82
N ILE A 76 -2.68 -0.89 -13.43
CA ILE A 76 -2.14 -0.71 -12.07
C ILE A 76 -1.92 0.78 -11.78
N ARG A 77 -1.33 1.53 -12.71
CA ARG A 77 -1.07 2.98 -12.55
C ARG A 77 -2.37 3.78 -12.41
N ILE A 78 -3.36 3.53 -13.27
CA ILE A 78 -4.68 4.18 -13.20
C ILE A 78 -5.34 3.90 -11.84
N LYS A 79 -5.33 2.64 -11.40
CA LYS A 79 -5.89 2.27 -10.10
C LYS A 79 -5.14 2.97 -8.95
N THR A 80 -3.82 2.98 -8.99
CA THR A 80 -2.97 3.64 -7.98
C THR A 80 -3.28 5.14 -7.89
N GLN A 81 -3.42 5.82 -9.03
CA GLN A 81 -3.78 7.23 -9.09
C GLN A 81 -5.16 7.50 -8.47
N SER A 82 -6.15 6.65 -8.76
CA SER A 82 -7.48 6.77 -8.15
C SER A 82 -7.42 6.62 -6.62
N LEU A 83 -6.63 5.67 -6.12
CA LEU A 83 -6.45 5.47 -4.68
C LEU A 83 -5.71 6.65 -4.03
N MET A 84 -4.66 7.17 -4.68
CA MET A 84 -3.96 8.38 -4.23
C MET A 84 -4.89 9.57 -4.13
N GLY A 85 -5.81 9.76 -5.10
CA GLY A 85 -6.81 10.82 -5.05
C GLY A 85 -7.70 10.74 -3.80
N LYS A 86 -8.13 9.54 -3.39
CA LYS A 86 -8.90 9.36 -2.15
C LYS A 86 -8.09 9.70 -0.90
N ILE A 87 -6.82 9.33 -0.89
CA ILE A 87 -5.90 9.64 0.21
C ILE A 87 -5.71 11.16 0.30
N ASN A 88 -5.46 11.84 -0.82
CA ASN A 88 -5.30 13.30 -0.86
C ASN A 88 -6.52 14.04 -0.31
N LYS A 89 -7.73 13.63 -0.70
CA LYS A 89 -8.96 14.19 -0.12
C LYS A 89 -9.04 14.04 1.41
N THR A 90 -8.42 13.00 1.95
CA THR A 90 -8.34 12.89 3.41
C THR A 90 -7.32 13.85 4.01
N TYR A 91 -6.17 14.04 3.36
CA TYR A 91 -5.23 15.07 3.79
C TYR A 91 -5.91 16.44 3.81
N GLU A 92 -6.64 16.79 2.75
CA GLU A 92 -7.42 18.03 2.66
C GLU A 92 -8.45 18.15 3.81
N PHE A 93 -9.21 17.09 4.08
CA PHE A 93 -10.14 17.06 5.22
C PHE A 93 -9.42 17.30 6.55
N ILE A 94 -8.28 16.64 6.80
CA ILE A 94 -7.52 16.81 8.03
C ILE A 94 -6.95 18.22 8.14
N GLU A 95 -6.43 18.77 7.04
CA GLU A 95 -5.91 20.15 6.98
C GLU A 95 -6.99 21.20 7.25
N SER A 96 -8.23 20.94 6.84
CA SER A 96 -9.38 21.82 7.08
C SER A 96 -9.79 21.94 8.55
N ILE A 97 -9.32 21.05 9.43
CA ILE A 97 -9.65 21.04 10.86
C ILE A 97 -8.96 22.22 11.54
N GLU A 98 -9.72 23.18 12.09
CA GLU A 98 -9.16 24.39 12.73
C GLU A 98 -8.33 24.09 14.00
N ASP A 99 -8.81 23.20 14.87
CA ASP A 99 -8.11 22.83 16.11
C ASP A 99 -6.82 22.03 15.79
N SER A 100 -5.68 22.68 16.01
CA SER A 100 -4.35 22.09 15.81
C SER A 100 -4.14 20.78 16.56
N THR A 101 -4.69 20.63 17.77
CA THR A 101 -4.51 19.43 18.58
C THR A 101 -5.29 18.26 17.98
N VAL A 102 -6.52 18.50 17.55
CA VAL A 102 -7.33 17.47 16.87
C VAL A 102 -6.70 17.11 15.53
N ARG A 103 -6.22 18.10 14.77
CA ARG A 103 -5.52 17.88 13.49
C ARG A 103 -4.34 16.93 13.67
N GLN A 104 -3.47 17.19 14.65
CA GLN A 104 -2.34 16.32 14.96
C GLN A 104 -2.77 14.90 15.33
N ILE A 105 -3.80 14.75 16.17
CA ILE A 105 -4.34 13.43 16.53
C ILE A 105 -4.80 12.67 15.28
N MET A 106 -5.49 13.34 14.35
CA MET A 106 -5.97 12.73 13.12
C MET A 106 -4.83 12.30 12.20
N VAL A 107 -3.78 13.12 12.07
CA VAL A 107 -2.57 12.78 11.30
C VAL A 107 -1.93 11.52 11.87
N TYR A 108 -1.56 11.53 13.15
CA TYR A 108 -0.91 10.39 13.77
C TYR A 108 -1.74 9.11 13.67
N ARG A 109 -3.06 9.23 13.85
CA ARG A 109 -3.94 8.06 13.87
C ARG A 109 -4.18 7.47 12.47
N TYR A 110 -4.47 8.29 11.48
CA TYR A 110 -4.99 7.84 10.18
C TYR A 110 -3.98 7.96 9.04
N ILE A 111 -3.08 8.94 9.11
CA ILE A 111 -2.01 9.10 8.13
C ILE A 111 -0.83 8.21 8.50
N ASP A 112 -0.35 8.29 9.74
CA ASP A 112 0.83 7.52 10.20
C ASP A 112 0.46 6.12 10.70
N GLY A 113 -0.80 5.90 11.06
CA GLY A 113 -1.31 4.60 11.51
C GLY A 113 -0.90 4.21 12.93
N LEU A 114 -0.53 5.19 13.77
CA LEU A 114 -0.09 4.96 15.14
C LEU A 114 -1.25 4.48 16.05
N THR A 115 -0.91 3.73 17.10
CA THR A 115 -1.87 3.36 18.15
C THR A 115 -2.23 4.56 19.02
N TRP A 116 -3.30 4.44 19.81
CA TRP A 116 -3.71 5.51 20.75
C TRP A 116 -2.62 5.82 21.79
N GLU A 117 -1.90 4.78 22.22
CA GLU A 117 -0.78 4.90 23.17
C GLU A 117 0.38 5.66 22.54
N GLN A 118 0.82 5.25 21.35
CA GLN A 118 1.89 5.93 20.61
C GLN A 118 1.52 7.38 20.28
N THR A 119 0.28 7.63 19.87
CA THR A 119 -0.19 9.00 19.60
C THR A 119 -0.16 9.86 20.87
N GLY A 120 -0.56 9.28 22.01
CA GLY A 120 -0.48 9.93 23.31
C GLY A 120 0.96 10.29 23.68
N GLU A 121 1.88 9.34 23.52
CA GLU A 121 3.31 9.54 23.76
C GLU A 121 3.88 10.67 22.89
N CYS A 122 3.62 10.67 21.59
CA CYS A 122 4.05 11.73 20.66
C CYS A 122 3.53 13.12 21.05
N MET A 123 2.35 13.19 21.66
CA MET A 123 1.71 14.46 22.04
C MET A 123 1.81 14.78 23.53
N SER A 124 2.54 13.98 24.32
CA SER A 124 2.61 14.09 25.78
C SER A 124 1.24 14.09 26.47
N TYR A 125 0.29 13.30 25.95
CA TYR A 125 -1.04 13.08 26.53
C TYR A 125 -1.23 11.61 26.92
N SER A 126 -2.17 11.34 27.82
CA SER A 126 -2.64 9.97 28.01
C SER A 126 -3.45 9.49 26.79
N TRP A 127 -3.34 8.20 26.48
CA TRP A 127 -4.07 7.57 25.37
C TRP A 127 -5.59 7.82 25.45
N GLU A 128 -6.15 7.85 26.67
CA GLU A 128 -7.56 8.16 26.90
C GLU A 128 -7.91 9.60 26.50
N THR A 129 -7.03 10.55 26.80
CA THR A 129 -7.27 11.97 26.52
C THR A 129 -7.29 12.20 25.01
N VAL A 130 -6.33 11.60 24.31
CA VAL A 130 -6.28 11.61 22.83
C VAL A 130 -7.57 11.03 22.25
N ARG A 131 -7.97 9.85 22.71
CA ARG A 131 -9.19 9.18 22.23
C ARG A 131 -10.44 10.01 22.52
N LYS A 132 -10.56 10.61 23.71
CA LYS A 132 -11.69 11.48 24.09
C LYS A 132 -11.76 12.73 23.21
N LYS A 133 -10.62 13.40 22.94
CA LYS A 133 -10.56 14.56 22.03
C LYS A 133 -10.98 14.18 20.61
N HIS A 134 -10.45 13.08 20.10
CA HIS A 134 -10.83 12.52 18.81
C HIS A 134 -12.33 12.22 18.72
N ASP A 135 -12.88 11.44 19.66
CA ASP A 135 -14.27 11.02 19.64
C ASP A 135 -15.22 12.23 19.84
N LYS A 136 -14.81 13.23 20.61
CA LYS A 136 -15.55 14.49 20.76
C LYS A 136 -15.66 15.23 19.43
N PHE A 137 -14.55 15.36 18.70
CA PHE A 137 -14.56 16.01 17.38
C PHE A 137 -15.39 15.22 16.35
N LEU A 138 -15.26 13.89 16.30
CA LEU A 138 -16.08 13.11 15.36
C LEU A 138 -17.58 13.23 15.65
N LYS A 139 -17.98 13.44 16.91
CA LYS A 139 -19.39 13.68 17.28
C LYS A 139 -19.91 15.06 16.88
N THR A 140 -19.05 16.06 16.65
CA THR A 140 -19.49 17.37 16.18
C THR A 140 -19.84 17.37 14.69
N ILE A 141 -19.41 16.35 13.95
CA ILE A 141 -19.67 16.25 12.51
C ILE A 141 -20.99 15.48 12.29
N PRO A 142 -21.87 15.93 11.37
CA PRO A 142 -23.09 15.20 11.03
C PRO A 142 -22.78 13.80 10.51
N THR A 143 -23.61 12.82 10.88
CA THR A 143 -23.41 11.40 10.55
C THR A 143 -23.46 11.10 9.05
N ASN A 144 -24.06 12.01 8.26
CA ASN A 144 -24.27 11.87 6.81
C ASN A 144 -23.19 12.55 5.95
N THR A 145 -22.16 13.13 6.56
CA THR A 145 -21.09 13.83 5.84
C THR A 145 -20.04 12.83 5.32
N SER A 146 -19.56 12.97 4.09
CA SER A 146 -18.39 12.25 3.57
C SER A 146 -17.13 13.10 3.68
N ILE A 147 -15.98 12.46 3.90
CA ILE A 147 -14.68 13.14 3.76
C ILE A 147 -14.43 13.64 2.32
N TYR A 148 -15.17 13.12 1.34
CA TYR A 148 -15.00 13.48 -0.07
C TYR A 148 -15.82 14.69 -0.52
N ASP A 149 -16.69 15.20 0.36
CA ASP A 149 -17.56 16.36 0.10
C ASP A 149 -16.88 17.70 0.42
N VAL A 150 -15.70 17.66 1.05
CA VAL A 150 -14.88 18.85 1.32
C VAL A 150 -14.43 19.43 -0.02
N LYS A 151 -14.78 20.70 -0.25
CA LYS A 151 -14.45 21.47 -1.47
C LYS A 151 -13.19 22.29 -1.26
#